data_AF-A0A916R4H9-F1
#
_entry.id   AF-A0A916R4H9-F1
#
_cell.length_a   1.000
_cell.length_b   1.000
_cell.length_c   1.000
_cell.angle_alpha   90.00
_cell.angle_beta   90.00
_cell.angle_gamma   90.00
#
_symmetry.space_group_name_H-M   'P 1'
#
loop_
_entity.id
_entity.type
_entity.pdbx_description
1 polymer ?
#
loop_
_entity_poly.entity_id
_entity_poly.type
_entity_poly.pdbx_seq_one_letter_code
_entity_poly.pdbx_strand_id
1 'polypeptide(L)'
;MSLVCLGVSEAVDAIRGDIQLARRLDEHHLPNWRDDAEFSDMIQTLIAAMPLEKKSNLKVKSLKQILALTGGVTSRIFALIKDLSIDAIVTGDECITDDAIAKWTPVWSRHANPHRRLEKSGV
;
A
#
# COMPACT_ATOMS: atom_id res chain seq x y z
N MET A 1 -23.87 -21.66 -3.49
CA MET A 1 -23.07 -20.62 -4.17
C MET A 1 -22.69 -19.60 -3.13
N SER A 2 -21.42 -19.23 -3.01
CA SER A 2 -20.95 -18.26 -2.02
C SER A 2 -20.87 -16.87 -2.67
N LEU A 3 -21.32 -15.83 -1.95
CA LEU A 3 -21.21 -14.44 -2.36
C LEU A 3 -20.14 -13.76 -1.50
N VAL A 4 -19.21 -13.03 -2.14
CA VAL A 4 -18.19 -12.24 -1.47
C VAL A 4 -18.29 -10.81 -1.98
N CYS A 5 -18.44 -9.86 -1.05
CA CYS A 5 -18.49 -8.43 -1.34
C CYS A 5 -17.19 -7.77 -0.88
N LEU A 6 -16.62 -6.88 -1.69
CA LEU A 6 -15.44 -6.09 -1.35
C LEU A 6 -15.80 -4.61 -1.48
N GLY A 7 -15.44 -3.80 -0.49
CA GLY A 7 -15.80 -2.39 -0.47
C GLY A 7 -15.07 -1.62 0.63
N VAL A 8 -15.40 -0.33 0.70
CA VAL A 8 -14.97 0.60 1.76
C VAL A 8 -15.98 0.61 2.91
N SER A 9 -15.70 1.33 3.99
CA SER A 9 -16.59 1.41 5.16
C SER A 9 -18.03 1.80 4.81
N GLU A 10 -18.21 2.69 3.82
CA GLU A 10 -19.52 3.12 3.33
C GLU A 10 -20.33 1.97 2.72
N ALA A 11 -19.67 0.96 2.13
CA ALA A 11 -20.34 -0.22 1.62
C ALA A 11 -20.86 -1.11 2.76
N VAL A 12 -20.10 -1.20 3.86
CA VAL A 12 -20.53 -1.90 5.07
C VAL A 12 -21.76 -1.20 5.67
N ASP A 13 -21.74 0.13 5.76
CA ASP A 13 -22.87 0.91 6.28
C ASP A 13 -24.13 0.73 5.41
N ALA A 14 -23.98 0.71 4.08
CA ALA A 14 -25.08 0.44 3.17
C ALA A 14 -25.67 -0.97 3.37
N ILE A 15 -24.84 -1.99 3.58
CA ILE A 15 -25.28 -3.36 3.86
C ILE A 15 -26.00 -3.45 5.20
N ARG A 16 -25.46 -2.81 6.25
CA ARG A 16 -26.07 -2.76 7.58
C ARG A 16 -27.41 -2.04 7.59
N GLY A 17 -27.63 -1.12 6.66
CA GLY A 17 -28.90 -0.43 6.45
C GLY A 17 -30.06 -1.36 6.03
N ASP A 18 -29.77 -2.55 5.49
CA ASP A 18 -30.78 -3.55 5.15
C ASP A 18 -30.67 -4.79 6.08
N ILE A 19 -31.66 -4.96 6.94
CA ILE A 19 -31.72 -6.07 7.90
C ILE A 19 -31.70 -7.46 7.24
N GLN A 20 -32.16 -7.58 5.99
CA GLN A 20 -32.14 -8.83 5.24
C GLN A 20 -30.73 -9.20 4.77
N LEU A 21 -29.89 -8.20 4.47
CA LEU A 21 -28.51 -8.38 4.07
C LEU A 21 -27.59 -8.53 5.30
N ALA A 22 -27.77 -7.69 6.31
CA ALA A 22 -26.96 -7.68 7.53
C ALA A 22 -26.96 -9.03 8.26
N ARG A 23 -28.08 -9.78 8.20
CA ARG A 23 -28.18 -11.12 8.82
C ARG A 23 -27.58 -12.26 8.01
N ARG A 24 -27.16 -12.00 6.76
CA ARG A 24 -26.70 -13.02 5.80
C ARG A 24 -25.23 -12.85 5.41
N LEU A 25 -24.62 -11.71 5.73
CA LEU A 25 -23.26 -11.37 5.34
C LEU A 25 -22.41 -11.17 6.59
N ASP A 26 -21.34 -11.96 6.70
CA ASP A 26 -20.33 -11.77 7.73
C ASP A 26 -19.32 -10.70 7.27
N GLU A 27 -19.11 -9.70 8.12
CA GLU A 27 -18.16 -8.63 7.88
C GLU A 27 -16.75 -9.04 8.29
N HIS A 28 -15.78 -8.84 7.39
CA HIS A 28 -14.36 -9.01 7.68
C HIS A 28 -13.63 -7.74 7.29
N HIS A 29 -13.01 -7.09 8.28
CA HIS A 29 -12.23 -5.88 8.06
C HIS A 29 -10.78 -6.25 7.73
N LEU A 30 -10.27 -5.73 6.61
CA LEU A 30 -8.86 -5.84 6.24
C LEU A 30 -8.12 -4.59 6.74
N PRO A 31 -7.36 -4.68 7.85
CA PRO A 31 -6.65 -3.52 8.36
C PRO A 31 -5.52 -3.09 7.42
N ASN A 32 -5.13 -1.83 7.53
CA ASN A 32 -3.87 -1.37 6.95
C ASN A 32 -2.70 -2.11 7.58
N TRP A 33 -1.65 -2.32 6.80
CA TRP A 33 -0.38 -2.89 7.23
C TRP A 33 0.26 -2.09 8.37
N ARG A 34 0.96 -2.79 9.26
CA ARG A 34 1.61 -2.24 10.46
C ARG A 34 3.05 -2.68 10.52
N ASP A 35 3.81 -2.11 11.45
CA ASP A 35 5.21 -2.47 11.68
C ASP A 35 5.30 -3.80 12.44
N ASP A 36 5.11 -4.90 11.71
CA ASP A 36 5.16 -6.27 12.23
C ASP A 36 5.87 -7.23 11.26
N ALA A 37 6.01 -8.49 11.69
CA ALA A 37 6.67 -9.52 10.90
C ALA A 37 5.92 -9.83 9.59
N GLU A 38 4.59 -9.80 9.61
CA GLU A 38 3.77 -10.09 8.43
C GLU A 38 3.99 -9.04 7.34
N PHE A 39 4.07 -7.76 7.71
CA PHE A 39 4.42 -6.69 6.78
C PHE A 39 5.84 -6.84 6.23
N SER A 40 6.82 -7.18 7.09
CA SER A 40 8.20 -7.42 6.66
C SER A 40 8.28 -8.57 5.65
N ASP A 41 7.55 -9.66 5.88
CA ASP A 41 7.50 -10.82 4.99
C ASP A 41 6.78 -10.50 3.68
N MET A 42 5.69 -9.73 3.73
CA MET A 42 5.00 -9.23 2.54
C MET A 42 5.92 -8.35 1.68
N ILE A 43 6.69 -7.42 2.28
CA ILE A 43 7.64 -6.58 1.53
C ILE A 43 8.74 -7.43 0.89
N GLN A 44 9.32 -8.37 1.62
CA GLN A 44 10.34 -9.27 1.08
C GLN A 44 9.80 -10.10 -0.10
N THR A 45 8.59 -10.62 0.03
CA THR A 45 7.91 -11.39 -1.03
C THR A 45 7.65 -10.52 -2.26
N LEU A 46 7.17 -9.30 -2.05
CA LEU A 46 6.88 -8.37 -3.14
C LEU A 46 8.14 -7.98 -3.89
N ILE A 47 9.24 -7.67 -3.18
CA ILE A 47 10.53 -7.35 -3.79
C ILE A 47 11.11 -8.56 -4.53
N ALA A 48 11.03 -9.76 -3.96
CA ALA A 48 11.50 -10.98 -4.59
C ALA A 48 10.72 -11.33 -5.87
N ALA A 49 9.48 -10.87 -5.99
CA ALA A 49 8.67 -11.03 -7.20
C ALA A 49 9.01 -10.01 -8.31
N MET A 50 9.81 -8.98 -8.01
CA MET A 50 10.24 -8.00 -9.02
C MET A 50 11.40 -8.56 -9.86
N PRO A 51 11.46 -8.26 -11.17
CA PRO A 51 12.51 -8.76 -12.06
C PRO A 51 13.81 -7.95 -11.93
N LEU A 52 14.34 -7.84 -10.70
CA LEU A 52 15.58 -7.12 -10.39
C LEU A 52 16.76 -8.10 -10.36
N GLU A 53 17.86 -7.78 -11.03
CA GLU A 53 19.04 -8.66 -11.07
C GLU A 53 19.80 -8.71 -9.74
N LYS A 54 19.72 -7.66 -8.92
CA LYS A 54 20.44 -7.56 -7.64
C LYS A 54 19.48 -7.59 -6.45
N LYS A 55 19.95 -8.18 -5.35
CA LYS A 55 19.21 -8.21 -4.09
C LYS A 55 19.02 -6.80 -3.54
N SER A 56 17.79 -6.47 -3.16
CA SER A 56 17.45 -5.22 -2.48
C SER A 56 17.56 -5.41 -0.96
N ASN A 57 18.69 -5.00 -0.37
CA ASN A 57 18.96 -5.16 1.06
C ASN A 57 18.45 -3.95 1.85
N LEU A 58 17.14 -3.89 2.08
CA LEU A 58 16.50 -2.78 2.79
C LEU A 58 16.75 -2.86 4.30
N LYS A 59 16.99 -1.70 4.92
CA LYS A 59 17.10 -1.59 6.38
C LYS A 59 15.72 -1.55 7.04
N VAL A 60 15.67 -1.90 8.33
CA VAL A 60 14.45 -1.77 9.16
C VAL A 60 13.85 -0.36 9.11
N LYS A 61 14.69 0.69 9.04
CA LYS A 61 14.20 2.07 8.90
C LYS A 61 13.37 2.28 7.62
N SER A 62 13.69 1.56 6.55
CA SER A 62 13.09 1.74 5.23
C SER A 62 11.71 1.10 5.18
N LEU A 63 11.49 -0.02 5.88
CA LEU A 63 10.17 -0.59 6.13
C LEU A 63 9.24 0.41 6.82
N LYS A 64 9.74 1.08 7.87
CA LYS A 64 8.99 2.14 8.58
C LYS A 64 8.68 3.32 7.67
N GLN A 65 9.62 3.71 6.81
CA GLN A 65 9.40 4.77 5.83
C GLN A 65 8.33 4.38 4.79
N ILE A 66 8.33 3.14 4.30
CA ILE A 66 7.27 2.64 3.41
C ILE A 66 5.91 2.78 4.08
N LEU A 67 5.77 2.35 5.34
CA LEU A 67 4.51 2.52 6.09
C LEU A 67 4.11 3.98 6.23
N ALA A 68 5.04 4.87 6.58
CA ALA A 68 4.77 6.30 6.72
C ALA A 68 4.34 6.95 5.40
N LEU A 69 4.98 6.60 4.28
CA LEU A 69 4.68 7.13 2.94
C LEU A 69 3.34 6.63 2.41
N THR A 70 2.96 5.41 2.77
CA THR A 70 1.79 4.72 2.19
C THR A 70 0.57 4.73 3.10
N GLY A 71 0.77 5.00 4.39
CA GLY A 71 -0.24 4.82 5.43
C GLY A 71 -0.64 3.36 5.66
N GLY A 72 0.22 2.41 5.25
CA GLY A 72 -0.07 0.96 5.32
C GLY A 72 -1.13 0.48 4.32
N VAL A 73 -1.49 1.29 3.32
CA VAL A 73 -2.48 0.92 2.30
C VAL A 73 -1.82 0.02 1.24
N THR A 74 -2.31 -1.21 1.08
CA THR A 74 -1.76 -2.21 0.15
C THR A 74 -1.50 -1.66 -1.25
N SER A 75 -2.49 -0.98 -1.86
CA SER A 75 -2.35 -0.45 -3.21
C SER A 75 -1.24 0.61 -3.35
N ARG A 76 -1.02 1.42 -2.30
CA ARG A 76 0.06 2.42 -2.27
C ARG A 76 1.43 1.78 -2.08
N ILE A 77 1.52 0.74 -1.24
CA ILE A 77 2.75 -0.03 -1.06
C ILE A 77 3.18 -0.66 -2.38
N PHE A 78 2.24 -1.28 -3.09
CA PHE A 78 2.49 -1.91 -4.39
C PHE A 78 2.91 -0.88 -5.43
N ALA A 79 2.29 0.30 -5.45
CA ALA A 79 2.71 1.39 -6.32
C ALA A 79 4.15 1.84 -6.02
N LEU A 80 4.49 2.05 -4.74
CA LEU A 80 5.85 2.43 -4.33
C LEU A 80 6.89 1.42 -4.80
N ILE A 81 6.71 0.13 -4.49
CA ILE A 81 7.68 -0.90 -4.88
C ILE A 81 7.78 -1.02 -6.40
N LYS A 82 6.65 -1.02 -7.11
CA LYS A 82 6.63 -1.05 -8.57
C LYS A 82 7.40 0.12 -9.18
N ASP A 83 7.13 1.34 -8.72
CA ASP A 83 7.76 2.56 -9.25
C ASP A 83 9.29 2.49 -9.04
N LEU A 84 9.73 2.12 -7.83
CA LEU A 84 11.15 2.00 -7.52
C LEU A 84 11.84 0.86 -8.29
N SER A 85 11.16 -0.25 -8.52
CA SER A 85 11.68 -1.33 -9.35
C SER A 85 11.84 -0.91 -10.80
N ILE A 86 10.87 -0.19 -11.36
CA ILE A 86 10.99 0.35 -12.73
C ILE A 86 12.18 1.30 -12.80
N ASP A 87 12.31 2.24 -11.86
CA ASP A 87 13.42 3.19 -11.84
C ASP A 87 14.78 2.47 -11.73
N ALA A 88 14.88 1.44 -10.88
CA ALA A 88 16.10 0.66 -10.72
C ALA A 88 16.50 -0.11 -12.00
N ILE A 89 15.52 -0.65 -12.74
CA ILE A 89 15.77 -1.34 -14.02
C ILE A 89 16.21 -0.33 -15.09
N VAL A 90 15.48 0.80 -15.20
CA VAL A 90 15.77 1.83 -16.22
C VAL A 90 17.15 2.47 -16.01
N THR A 91 17.57 2.64 -14.76
CA THR A 91 18.87 3.22 -14.40
C THR A 91 20.02 2.20 -14.44
N GLY A 92 19.72 0.90 -14.46
CA GLY A 92 20.71 -0.19 -14.38
C GLY A 92 21.24 -0.46 -12.96
N ASP A 93 20.67 0.20 -11.94
CA ASP A 93 20.99 -0.09 -10.54
C ASP A 93 20.57 -1.51 -10.16
N GLU A 94 19.46 -1.99 -10.73
CA GLU A 94 18.95 -3.37 -10.57
C GLU A 94 18.66 -3.76 -9.11
N CYS A 95 18.48 -2.79 -8.21
CA CYS A 95 17.98 -3.01 -6.84
C CYS A 95 17.28 -1.77 -6.28
N ILE A 96 16.38 -1.97 -5.30
CA ILE A 96 15.76 -0.89 -4.54
C ILE A 96 16.69 -0.51 -3.38
N THR A 97 16.98 0.78 -3.25
CA THR A 97 17.84 1.33 -2.19
C THR A 97 17.04 2.06 -1.13
N ASP A 98 17.60 2.15 0.09
CA ASP A 98 17.01 2.95 1.19
C ASP A 98 16.81 4.43 0.79
N ASP A 99 17.72 4.98 -0.02
CA ASP A 99 17.67 6.37 -0.48
C ASP A 99 16.55 6.59 -1.51
N ALA A 100 16.34 5.62 -2.42
CA ALA A 100 15.25 5.67 -3.38
C ALA A 100 13.88 5.69 -2.70
N ILE A 101 13.71 4.90 -1.62
CA ILE A 101 12.49 4.93 -0.79
C ILE A 101 12.30 6.31 -0.16
N ALA A 102 13.35 6.89 0.41
CA ALA A 102 13.27 8.19 1.08
C ALA A 102 12.91 9.34 0.12
N LYS A 103 13.27 9.22 -1.17
CA LYS A 103 13.01 10.21 -2.21
C LYS A 103 11.74 9.92 -3.03
N TRP A 104 11.09 8.79 -2.80
CA TRP A 104 9.94 8.38 -3.60
C TRP A 104 8.79 9.39 -3.50
N THR A 105 8.22 9.70 -4.66
CA THR A 105 7.00 10.49 -4.77
C THR A 105 6.00 9.75 -5.66
N PRO A 106 4.74 9.59 -5.22
CA PRO A 106 3.78 8.83 -6.00
C PRO A 106 3.51 9.46 -7.36
N VAL A 107 3.37 8.65 -8.41
CA VAL A 107 3.07 9.14 -9.77
C VAL A 107 1.81 10.02 -9.80
N TRP A 108 0.77 9.64 -9.05
CA TRP A 108 -0.47 10.42 -8.96
C TRP A 108 -0.30 11.74 -8.18
N SER A 109 0.73 11.87 -7.34
CA SER A 109 1.04 13.15 -6.69
C SER A 109 1.69 14.16 -7.64
N ARG A 110 2.30 13.69 -8.74
CA ARG A 110 2.83 14.57 -9.80
C ARG A 110 1.74 15.34 -10.55
N HIS A 111 0.50 14.85 -10.48
CA HIS A 111 -0.69 15.47 -11.10
C HIS A 111 -1.79 15.83 -10.09
N ALA A 112 -1.53 15.67 -8.78
CA ALA A 112 -2.53 15.96 -7.77
C ALA A 112 -2.72 17.48 -7.63
N ASN A 113 -3.94 17.95 -7.91
CA ASN A 113 -4.32 19.35 -7.70
C ASN A 113 -4.11 19.72 -6.20
N PRO A 114 -3.28 20.74 -5.87
CA PRO A 114 -2.86 21.05 -4.49
C PRO A 114 -3.98 21.24 -3.46
N HIS A 115 -5.21 21.50 -3.92
CA HIS A 115 -6.36 21.80 -3.05
C HIS A 115 -6.85 20.63 -2.18
N ARG A 116 -6.53 19.36 -2.50
CA ARG A 116 -7.01 18.20 -1.71
C ARG A 116 -6.20 17.92 -0.43
N ARG A 117 -5.11 18.68 -0.19
CA ARG A 117 -4.18 18.43 0.93
C ARG A 117 -4.60 19.10 2.25
N LEU A 118 -5.61 19.98 2.24
CA LEU A 118 -6.02 20.78 3.41
C LEU A 118 -7.22 20.20 4.19
N GLU A 119 -7.92 19.19 3.69
CA GLU A 119 -9.14 18.67 4.36
C GLU A 119 -8.88 17.56 5.39
N LYS A 120 -7.62 17.15 5.63
CA LYS A 120 -7.28 16.09 6.61
C LYS A 120 -6.38 16.55 7.76
N SER A 121 -6.48 17.81 8.17
CA SER A 121 -5.83 18.31 9.38
C SER A 121 -6.80 19.04 10.33
N GLY A 122 -8.07 18.63 10.32
CA GLY A 122 -9.07 19.14 11.24
C GLY A 122 -10.10 18.09 11.59
N VAL A 123 -9.79 17.24 12.57
CA VAL A 123 -10.62 16.87 13.73
C VAL A 123 -9.66 16.47 14.85
#